data_AF-A0A397CBW9-F1
#
_entry.id   AF-A0A397CBW9-F1
#
_cell.length_a   1.000
_cell.length_b   1.000
_cell.length_c   1.000
_cell.angle_alpha   90.00
_cell.angle_beta   90.00
_cell.angle_gamma   90.00
#
_symmetry.space_group_name_H-M   'P 1'
#
loop_
_entity.id
_entity.type
_entity.pdbx_description
1 polymer ?
#
loop_
_entity_poly.entity_id
_entity_poly.type
_entity_poly.pdbx_seq_one_letter_code
_entity_poly.pdbx_strand_id
1 'polypeptide(L)'
;MFPGFQPTRAATEPTAEQKRVMEAVKQEADTLMHMQDKMRQICFDKCVHRFREGDLDMGESTCDDRCVGKYLQAYYKLNQYLPVLQEKLAREAPPTKPSDLFEY
;
A
#
# COMPACT_ATOMS: atom_id res chain seq x y z
N MET A 1 -18.50 -21.56 -42.04
CA MET A 1 -17.12 -21.34 -42.48
C MET A 1 -16.63 -20.01 -41.89
N PHE A 2 -16.25 -19.99 -40.61
CA PHE A 2 -15.53 -18.86 -39.99
C PHE A 2 -14.12 -19.36 -39.69
N PRO A 3 -13.06 -18.74 -40.23
CA PRO A 3 -11.70 -19.23 -40.02
C PRO A 3 -11.24 -18.90 -38.59
N GLY A 4 -10.95 -19.96 -37.83
CA GLY A 4 -9.92 -20.03 -36.80
C GLY A 4 -9.86 -18.94 -35.73
N PHE A 5 -10.54 -19.16 -34.60
CA PHE A 5 -10.04 -18.69 -33.32
C PHE A 5 -8.85 -19.58 -32.96
N GLN A 6 -7.62 -19.06 -33.03
CA GLN A 6 -6.41 -19.77 -32.54
C GLN A 6 -6.21 -19.45 -31.06
N PRO A 7 -6.47 -20.38 -30.12
CA PRO A 7 -5.87 -20.29 -28.80
C PRO A 7 -4.48 -20.92 -28.89
N THR A 8 -3.43 -20.16 -28.57
CA THR A 8 -2.26 -20.59 -27.76
C THR A 8 -1.10 -19.61 -27.95
N ARG A 9 -1.10 -18.51 -27.20
CA ARG A 9 0.18 -18.03 -26.67
C ARG A 9 0.59 -19.07 -25.63
N ALA A 10 1.57 -19.89 -25.95
CA ALA A 10 2.24 -20.72 -24.96
C ALA A 10 2.79 -19.80 -23.88
N ALA A 11 2.25 -19.90 -22.65
CA ALA A 11 2.85 -19.26 -21.50
C ALA A 11 4.18 -19.96 -21.24
N THR A 12 5.28 -19.38 -21.72
CA THR A 12 6.62 -19.73 -21.24
C THR A 12 6.63 -19.49 -19.73
N GLU A 13 6.95 -20.52 -18.95
CA GLU A 13 7.04 -20.38 -17.51
C GLU A 13 8.03 -19.26 -17.17
N PRO A 14 7.69 -18.36 -16.24
CA PRO A 14 8.57 -17.25 -15.91
C PRO A 14 9.88 -17.78 -15.35
N THR A 15 11.00 -17.28 -15.87
CA THR A 15 12.35 -17.60 -15.37
C THR A 15 12.46 -17.21 -13.89
N ALA A 16 13.40 -17.80 -13.15
CA ALA A 16 13.61 -17.48 -11.74
C ALA A 16 13.84 -15.97 -11.49
N GLU A 17 14.48 -15.28 -12.43
CA GLU A 17 14.65 -13.84 -12.42
C GLU A 17 13.31 -13.10 -12.62
N GLN A 18 12.50 -13.51 -13.60
CA GLN A 18 11.17 -12.94 -13.83
C GLN A 18 10.25 -13.12 -12.60
N LYS A 19 10.36 -14.25 -11.89
CA LYS A 19 9.61 -14.48 -10.64
C LYS A 19 10.00 -13.48 -9.54
N ARG A 20 11.30 -13.21 -9.36
CA ARG A 20 11.79 -12.22 -8.38
C ARG A 20 11.33 -10.81 -8.71
N VAL A 21 11.41 -10.41 -9.98
CA VAL A 21 10.93 -9.09 -10.43
C VAL A 21 9.42 -8.99 -10.23
N MET A 22 8.65 -10.02 -10.58
CA MET A 22 7.20 -10.04 -10.35
C MET A 22 6.84 -9.92 -8.87
N GLU A 23 7.61 -10.57 -8.00
CA GLU A 23 7.40 -10.49 -6.55
C GLU A 23 7.70 -9.08 -6.01
N ALA A 24 8.78 -8.44 -6.46
CA ALA A 24 9.08 -7.06 -6.10
C ALA A 24 7.98 -6.09 -6.56
N VAL A 25 7.52 -6.21 -7.82
CA VAL A 25 6.43 -5.40 -8.36
C VAL A 25 5.14 -5.61 -7.56
N LYS A 26 4.85 -6.85 -7.16
CA LYS A 26 3.67 -7.15 -6.34
C LYS A 26 3.76 -6.47 -4.97
N GLN A 27 4.93 -6.49 -4.33
CA GLN A 27 5.13 -5.85 -3.03
C GLN A 27 4.95 -4.32 -3.10
N GLU A 28 5.45 -3.70 -4.17
CA GLU A 28 5.23 -2.26 -4.41
C GLU A 28 3.75 -1.96 -4.62
N ALA A 29 3.05 -2.77 -5.42
CA ALA A 29 1.61 -2.62 -5.65
C ALA A 29 0.81 -2.77 -4.35
N ASP A 30 1.08 -3.79 -3.54
CA ASP A 30 0.42 -4.03 -2.26
C ASP A 30 0.64 -2.84 -1.30
N THR A 31 1.84 -2.26 -1.30
CA THR A 31 2.15 -1.06 -0.51
C THR A 31 1.33 0.15 -0.94
N LEU A 32 1.22 0.40 -2.24
CA LEU A 32 0.42 1.50 -2.79
C LEU A 32 -1.08 1.31 -2.52
N MET A 33 -1.56 0.06 -2.63
CA MET A 33 -2.95 -0.28 -2.30
C MET A 33 -3.26 -0.03 -0.83
N HIS A 34 -2.38 -0.46 0.07
CA HIS A 34 -2.55 -0.20 1.50
C HIS A 34 -2.58 1.31 1.81
N MET A 35 -1.69 2.07 1.17
CA MET A 35 -1.65 3.52 1.32
C MET A 35 -2.96 4.18 0.85
N GLN A 36 -3.50 3.81 -0.32
CA GLN A 36 -4.76 4.40 -0.78
C GLN A 36 -5.94 4.02 0.11
N ASP A 37 -5.96 2.80 0.66
CA ASP A 37 -7.06 2.32 1.50
C ASP A 37 -7.14 3.14 2.78
N LYS A 38 -5.98 3.39 3.42
CA LYS A 38 -5.87 4.23 4.61
C LYS A 38 -6.15 5.69 4.32
N MET A 39 -5.62 6.22 3.22
CA MET A 39 -5.90 7.60 2.80
C MET A 39 -7.40 7.84 2.61
N ARG A 40 -8.08 6.95 1.86
CA ARG A 40 -9.52 7.06 1.60
C ARG A 40 -10.33 7.04 2.89
N GLN A 41 -10.04 6.10 3.80
CA GLN A 41 -10.73 6.02 5.09
C GLN A 41 -10.59 7.33 5.88
N ILE A 42 -9.35 7.83 6.01
CA ILE A 42 -9.07 9.04 6.79
C ILE A 42 -9.72 10.28 6.18
N CYS A 43 -9.65 10.45 4.87
CA CYS A 43 -10.22 11.62 4.22
C CYS A 43 -11.75 11.58 4.20
N PHE A 44 -12.34 10.39 4.01
CA PHE A 44 -13.77 10.20 4.14
C PHE A 44 -14.25 10.58 5.56
N ASP A 45 -13.63 10.04 6.60
CA ASP A 45 -14.00 10.31 8.00
C ASP A 45 -13.83 11.80 8.38
N LYS A 46 -12.90 12.51 7.76
CA LYS A 46 -12.61 13.92 8.07
C LYS A 46 -13.45 14.92 7.27
N CYS A 47 -13.77 14.59 6.02
CA CYS A 47 -14.33 15.54 5.08
C CYS A 47 -15.79 15.25 4.72
N VAL A 48 -16.26 14.01 4.88
CA VAL A 48 -17.62 13.63 4.52
C VAL A 48 -18.47 13.54 5.79
N HIS A 49 -19.44 14.45 5.89
CA HIS A 49 -20.25 14.62 7.10
C HIS A 49 -21.75 14.77 6.80
N ARG A 50 -22.12 15.01 5.54
CA ARG A 50 -23.52 15.25 5.13
C ARG A 50 -23.95 14.21 4.10
N PHE A 51 -24.63 13.17 4.56
CA PHE A 51 -25.15 12.09 3.71
C PHE A 51 -26.57 12.38 3.18
N ARG A 52 -26.77 13.56 2.60
CA ARG A 52 -28.10 13.97 2.05
C ARG A 52 -28.22 13.70 0.56
N GLU A 53 -27.10 13.74 -0.15
CA GLU A 53 -26.99 13.61 -1.61
C GLU A 53 -25.90 12.57 -1.92
N GLY A 54 -25.89 12.04 -3.14
CA GLY A 54 -24.91 11.02 -3.55
C GLY A 54 -23.53 11.58 -3.94
N ASP A 55 -23.45 12.90 -4.10
CA ASP A 55 -22.26 13.62 -4.54
C ASP A 55 -21.69 14.48 -3.41
N LEU A 56 -20.39 14.76 -3.48
CA LEU A 56 -19.69 15.66 -2.55
C LEU A 56 -20.07 17.11 -2.84
N ASP A 57 -20.47 17.86 -1.81
CA ASP A 57 -20.65 19.31 -1.93
C ASP A 57 -19.28 19.98 -2.22
N MET A 58 -19.29 21.22 -2.71
CA MET A 58 -18.08 21.99 -3.02
C MET A 58 -17.14 22.08 -1.82
N GLY A 59 -17.69 22.20 -0.61
CA GLY A 59 -16.94 22.23 0.64
C GLY A 59 -16.26 20.89 0.96
N GLU A 60 -16.97 19.78 0.76
CA GLU A 60 -16.42 18.42 1.00
C GLU A 60 -15.36 18.08 -0.06
N SER A 61 -15.59 18.41 -1.33
CA SER A 61 -14.61 18.26 -2.41
C SER A 61 -13.32 19.04 -2.14
N THR A 62 -13.44 20.31 -1.74
CA THR A 62 -12.26 21.14 -1.39
C THR A 62 -11.54 20.62 -0.13
N CYS A 63 -12.27 20.03 0.81
CA CYS A 63 -11.68 19.39 1.99
C CYS A 63 -10.89 18.14 1.59
N ASP A 64 -11.45 17.30 0.71
CA ASP A 64 -10.86 16.04 0.25
C ASP A 64 -9.49 16.29 -0.42
N ASP A 65 -9.42 17.24 -1.36
CA ASP A 65 -8.16 17.63 -2.03
C ASP A 65 -7.08 18.05 -1.02
N ARG A 66 -7.45 18.87 -0.02
CA ARG A 66 -6.54 19.31 1.04
C ARG A 66 -6.15 18.16 1.97
N CYS A 67 -7.06 17.23 2.22
CA CYS A 67 -6.81 16.06 3.04
C CYS A 67 -5.77 15.15 2.38
N VAL A 68 -5.95 14.82 1.10
CA VAL A 68 -5.01 14.02 0.31
C VAL A 68 -3.63 14.66 0.32
N GLY A 69 -3.54 15.97 0.08
CA GLY A 69 -2.29 16.71 0.15
C GLY A 69 -1.58 16.60 1.52
N LYS A 70 -2.32 16.75 2.62
CA LYS A 70 -1.78 16.59 3.97
C LYS A 70 -1.38 15.16 4.29
N TYR A 71 -2.17 14.18 3.85
CA TYR A 71 -1.88 12.76 4.05
C TYR A 71 -0.58 12.37 3.37
N LEU A 72 -0.38 12.75 2.10
CA LEU A 72 0.86 12.47 1.38
C LEU A 72 2.07 13.14 2.03
N GLN A 73 1.94 14.40 2.49
CA GLN A 73 3.01 15.06 3.25
C GLN A 73 3.39 14.29 4.52
N ALA A 74 2.40 13.77 5.26
CA ALA A 74 2.64 12.96 6.45
C ALA A 74 3.27 11.60 6.08
N TYR A 75 2.76 10.94 5.05
CA TYR A 75 3.27 9.66 4.54
C TYR A 75 4.75 9.76 4.13
N TYR A 76 5.13 10.79 3.38
CA TYR A 76 6.54 11.00 3.01
C TYR A 76 7.45 11.25 4.20
N LYS A 77 7.00 12.03 5.18
CA LYS A 77 7.76 12.22 6.42
C LYS A 77 7.94 10.88 7.14
N LEU A 78 6.87 10.09 7.29
CA LEU A 78 6.94 8.76 7.92
C LEU A 78 7.96 7.86 7.20
N ASN A 79 7.98 7.84 5.87
CA ASN A 79 8.94 7.05 5.11
C ASN A 79 10.40 7.49 5.31
N GLN A 80 10.65 8.77 5.64
CA GLN A 80 11.99 9.25 5.99
C GLN A 80 12.41 8.81 7.40
N TYR A 81 11.47 8.77 8.35
CA TYR A 81 11.75 8.44 9.74
C TYR A 81 11.73 6.92 10.03
N LEU A 82 10.95 6.14 9.28
CA LEU A 82 10.75 4.71 9.54
C LEU A 82 12.06 3.90 9.50
N PRO A 83 12.98 4.08 8.54
CA PRO A 83 14.24 3.33 8.52
C PRO A 83 15.12 3.65 9.74
N VAL A 84 15.15 4.93 10.14
CA VAL A 84 15.90 5.38 11.31
C VAL A 84 15.31 4.76 12.58
N LEU A 85 13.99 4.68 12.68
CA LEU A 85 13.32 4.05 13.81
C LEU A 85 13.57 2.54 13.83
N GLN A 86 13.52 1.86 12.68
CA GLN A 86 13.82 0.43 12.56
C GLN A 86 15.26 0.13 12.99
N GLU A 87 16.22 0.97 12.61
CA GLU A 87 17.61 0.80 13.05
C GLU A 87 17.76 1.00 14.56
N LYS A 88 17.10 2.01 15.14
CA LYS A 88 17.10 2.23 16.59
C LYS A 88 16.47 1.06 17.33
N LEU A 89 15.31 0.59 16.86
CA LEU A 89 14.65 -0.58 17.42
C LEU A 89 15.52 -1.84 17.32
N ALA A 90 16.24 -2.03 16.21
CA ALA A 90 17.15 -3.16 16.04
C ALA A 90 18.38 -3.09 16.98
N ARG A 91 18.85 -1.87 17.31
CA ARG A 91 19.95 -1.64 18.26
C ARG A 91 19.52 -1.80 19.71
N GLU A 92 18.28 -1.39 20.02
CA GLU A 92 17.69 -1.46 21.37
C GLU A 92 17.00 -2.80 21.65
N ALA A 93 16.70 -3.59 20.60
CA ALA A 93 16.16 -4.93 20.76
C ALA A 93 17.17 -5.79 21.53
N PRO A 94 16.78 -6.40 22.67
CA PRO A 94 17.64 -7.37 23.33
C PRO A 94 17.92 -8.52 22.33
N PRO A 95 19.10 -9.17 22.40
CA PRO A 95 19.36 -10.34 21.59
C PRO A 95 18.32 -11.41 21.96
N THR A 96 17.32 -11.60 21.11
CA THR A 96 16.40 -12.74 21.25
C THR A 96 17.21 -13.98 20.91
N LYS A 97 17.49 -14.80 21.92
CA LYS A 97 18.11 -16.09 21.67
C LYS A 97 17.06 -16.97 20.99
N PRO A 98 17.44 -17.90 20.09
CA PRO A 98 16.50 -18.85 19.51
C PRO A 98 15.73 -19.68 20.57
N SER A 99 16.26 -19.79 21.80
CA SER A 99 15.58 -20.39 22.95
C SER A 99 14.31 -19.64 23.37
N ASP A 100 14.26 -18.33 23.14
CA ASP A 100 13.16 -17.45 23.58
C ASP A 100 11.97 -17.51 22.59
N LEU A 101 12.13 -18.23 21.47
CA LEU A 101 11.10 -18.50 20.46
C LEU A 101 10.40 -19.85 20.67
N PHE A 102 10.87 -20.69 21.61
CA PHE A 102 10.36 -22.04 21.85
C PHE A 102 10.11 -22.36 23.35
N GLU A 103 10.09 -21.38 24.25
CA GLU A 103 9.59 -21.60 25.61
C GLU A 103 8.05 -21.55 25.64
N TYR A 104 7.44 -22.74 25.69
CA TYR A 104 6.11 -23.01 26.24
C TYR A 104 6.29 -23.82 27.53
#